data_AF-A0A0D7WXB4-F1
#
_entry.id   AF-A0A0D7WXB4-F1
#
_cell.length_a   1.000
_cell.length_b   1.000
_cell.length_c   1.000
_cell.angle_alpha   90.00
_cell.angle_beta   90.00
_cell.angle_gamma   90.00
#
_symmetry.space_group_name_H-M   'P 1'
#
loop_
_entity.id
_entity.type
_entity.pdbx_description
1 polymer ?
#
loop_
_entity_poly.entity_id
_entity_poly.type
_entity_poly.pdbx_seq_one_letter_code
_entity_poly.pdbx_strand_id
1 'polypeptide(L)' 'MKNIWRFIIALLIGNIIGNLTYGRLEFFQYNTGTGFFTLENLIKFIIDYGLAVIIALIIYILIGKVFTRSDQE' A
#
# COMPACT_ATOMS: atom_id res chain seq x y z
N MET A 1 -20.65 6.67 6.94
CA MET A 1 -20.52 6.03 5.61
C MET A 1 -19.46 6.67 4.71
N LYS A 2 -19.39 8.01 4.54
CA LYS A 2 -18.34 8.68 3.72
C LYS A 2 -16.89 8.30 4.10
N ASN A 3 -16.59 8.11 5.38
CA ASN A 3 -15.23 7.79 5.84
C ASN A 3 -14.77 6.36 5.52
N ILE A 4 -15.70 5.39 5.53
CA ILE A 4 -15.42 3.99 5.19
C ILE A 4 -15.04 3.86 3.71
N TRP A 5 -15.74 4.57 2.83
CA TRP A 5 -15.41 4.60 1.40
C TRP A 5 -14.03 5.22 1.12
N ARG A 6 -13.68 6.31 1.82
CA ARG A 6 -12.33 6.91 1.72
C ARG A 6 -11.24 5.94 2.14
N PHE A 7 -11.49 5.15 3.19
CA PHE A 7 -10.56 4.13 3.66
C PHE A 7 -10.40 2.98 2.65
N ILE A 8 -11.50 2.48 2.09
CA ILE A 8 -11.48 1.42 1.05
C ILE A 8 -10.70 1.89 -0.18
N ILE A 9 -10.96 3.11 -0.66
CA ILE A 9 -10.26 3.69 -1.81
C ILE A 9 -8.76 3.85 -1.51
N ALA A 10 -8.42 4.36 -0.33
CA ALA A 10 -7.01 4.52 0.07
C ALA A 10 -6.27 3.18 0.15
N LEU A 11 -6.92 2.12 0.66
CA LEU A 11 -6.36 0.76 0.66
C LEU A 11 -6.16 0.23 -0.76
N LEU A 12 -7.13 0.37 -1.64
CA LEU A 12 -7.03 -0.10 -3.03
C LEU A 12 -5.91 0.62 -3.78
N ILE A 13 -5.83 1.95 -3.68
CA ILE A 13 -4.77 2.72 -4.34
C ILE A 13 -3.40 2.40 -3.73
N GLY A 14 -3.29 2.31 -2.41
CA GLY A 14 -2.04 1.96 -1.74
C GLY A 14 -1.55 0.57 -2.14
N ASN A 15 -2.45 -0.40 -2.31
CA ASN A 15 -2.12 -1.73 -2.79
C ASN A 15 -1.67 -1.72 -4.25
N ILE A 16 -2.35 -1.00 -5.15
CA ILE A 16 -1.94 -0.87 -6.55
C ILE A 16 -0.56 -0.21 -6.66
N ILE A 17 -0.33 0.91 -5.95
CA ILE A 17 0.95 1.61 -5.96
C ILE A 17 2.05 0.73 -5.38
N GLY A 18 1.79 0.08 -4.24
CA GLY A 18 2.72 -0.86 -3.64
C GLY A 18 3.08 -1.96 -4.62
N ASN A 19 2.10 -2.67 -5.17
CA ASN A 19 2.31 -3.77 -6.09
C ASN A 19 3.08 -3.36 -7.37
N LEU A 20 2.76 -2.19 -7.96
CA LEU A 20 3.49 -1.67 -9.12
C LEU A 20 4.93 -1.27 -8.79
N THR A 21 5.16 -0.73 -7.59
CA THR A 21 6.47 -0.30 -7.12
C THR A 21 7.35 -1.50 -6.79
N TYR A 22 6.83 -2.48 -6.05
CA TYR A 22 7.54 -3.70 -5.68
C TYR A 22 7.82 -4.59 -6.89
N GLY A 23 6.91 -4.63 -7.87
CA GLY A 23 7.15 -5.35 -9.13
C GLY A 23 8.35 -4.82 -9.91
N ARG A 24 8.74 -3.55 -9.72
CA ARG A 24 9.92 -2.95 -10.38
C ARG A 24 11.20 -3.00 -9.56
N LEU A 25 11.12 -3.25 -8.26
CA LEU A 25 12.27 -3.34 -7.38
C LEU A 25 12.66 -4.79 -7.21
N GLU A 26 13.75 -5.20 -7.85
CA GLU A 26 14.29 -6.57 -7.81
C GLU A 26 14.49 -7.10 -6.38
N PHE A 27 14.74 -6.19 -5.42
CA PHE A 27 14.85 -6.49 -4.00
C PHE A 27 13.56 -7.02 -3.35
N PHE A 28 12.39 -6.52 -3.79
CA PHE A 28 11.08 -6.90 -3.26
C PHE A 28 10.45 -8.09 -4.01
N GLN A 29 11.06 -8.53 -5.10
CA GLN A 29 10.61 -9.73 -5.77
C GLN A 29 10.90 -10.97 -4.92
N TYR A 30 9.88 -11.80 -4.75
CA TYR A 30 10.04 -13.11 -4.14
C TYR A 30 11.02 -13.93 -4.98
N ASN A 31 11.96 -14.57 -4.29
CA ASN A 31 12.85 -15.51 -4.95
C ASN A 31 12.02 -16.76 -5.29
N THR A 32 11.67 -16.91 -6.56
CA THR A 32 10.84 -18.02 -7.07
C THR A 32 11.62 -19.33 -7.17
N GLY A 33 12.96 -19.28 -7.06
CA GLY A 33 13.82 -20.45 -6.95
C GLY A 33 13.90 -21.02 -5.53
N THR A 34 13.42 -20.30 -4.52
CA THR A 34 13.35 -20.77 -3.13
C THR A 34 11.89 -20.84 -2.67
N GLY A 35 11.58 -21.74 -1.74
CA GLY A 35 10.21 -21.92 -1.26
C GLY A 35 9.60 -20.62 -0.70
N PHE A 36 8.28 -20.49 -0.81
CA PHE A 36 7.54 -19.31 -0.31
C PHE A 36 7.78 -19.05 1.19
N PHE A 37 8.00 -20.11 1.97
CA PHE A 37 8.24 -20.07 3.42
C PHE A 37 9.71 -19.88 3.82
N THR A 38 10.59 -19.51 2.89
CA THR A 38 11.95 -19.15 3.28
C THR A 38 11.97 -17.83 4.05
N LEU A 39 12.90 -17.73 5.00
CA LEU A 39 13.05 -16.54 5.84
C LEU A 39 13.21 -15.25 5.02
N GLU A 40 13.91 -15.34 3.88
CA GLU A 40 14.07 -14.23 2.94
C GLU A 40 12.73 -13.75 2.38
N ASN A 41 11.92 -14.65 1.83
CA ASN A 41 10.60 -14.31 1.28
C ASN A 41 9.65 -13.81 2.37
N LEU A 42 9.73 -14.35 3.59
CA LEU A 42 8.93 -13.87 4.73
C LEU A 42 9.31 -12.43 5.12
N ILE A 43 10.61 -12.10 5.20
CA ILE A 43 11.07 -10.74 5.49
C ILE A 43 10.59 -9.77 4.41
N LYS A 44 10.73 -10.15 3.12
CA LYS A 44 10.23 -9.35 2.00
C LYS A 44 8.72 -9.10 2.10
N PHE A 45 7.94 -10.14 2.41
CA PHE A 45 6.49 -10.02 2.61
C PHE A 45 6.11 -9.05 3.74
N ILE A 46 6.80 -9.10 4.89
CA ILE A 46 6.53 -8.19 6.00
C ILE A 46 6.84 -6.74 5.61
N ILE A 47 7.95 -6.50 4.91
CA ILE A 47 8.33 -5.15 4.48
C ILE A 47 7.35 -4.61 3.44
N ASP A 48 6.97 -5.41 2.44
CA ASP A 48 5.99 -5.04 1.41
C ASP A 48 4.63 -4.68 2.02
N TYR A 49 4.17 -5.52 2.96
CA TYR A 49 2.91 -5.28 3.67
C TYR A 49 2.99 -3.99 4.50
N GLY A 50 4.08 -3.78 5.24
CA GLY A 50 4.29 -2.58 6.03
C GLY A 50 4.29 -1.31 5.18
N LEU A 51 5.03 -1.31 4.08
CA LEU A 51 5.09 -0.19 3.14
C LEU A 51 3.72 0.06 2.48
N ALA A 52 2.97 -0.99 2.10
CA ALA A 52 1.64 -0.85 1.52
C ALA A 52 0.65 -0.18 2.50
N VAL A 53 0.70 -0.56 3.79
CA VAL A 53 -0.12 0.06 4.84
C VAL A 53 0.25 1.53 5.05
N ILE A 54 1.55 1.86 5.06
CA ILE A 54 2.01 3.25 5.20
C ILE A 54 1.52 4.11 4.02
N ILE A 55 1.66 3.62 2.79
CA ILE A 55 1.18 4.32 1.59
C ILE A 55 -0.34 4.53 1.66
N ALA A 56 -1.11 3.50 2.03
CA ALA A 56 -2.56 3.60 2.19
C ALA A 56 -2.96 4.65 3.25
N LEU A 57 -2.25 4.71 4.39
CA LEU A 57 -2.49 5.72 5.42
C LEU A 57 -2.20 7.14 4.93
N ILE A 58 -1.09 7.34 4.20
CA ILE A 58 -0.74 8.64 3.61
C ILE A 58 -1.83 9.07 2.63
N ILE A 59 -2.28 8.17 1.75
CA ILE A 59 -3.36 8.45 0.79
C ILE A 59 -4.66 8.80 1.52
N TYR A 60 -5.02 8.08 2.57
CA TYR A 60 -6.21 8.37 3.38
C TYR A 60 -6.17 9.78 3.97
N ILE A 61 -5.02 10.20 4.51
CA ILE A 61 -4.81 11.56 5.05
C ILE A 61 -4.91 12.61 3.93
N LEU A 62 -4.31 12.35 2.77
CA LEU A 62 -4.34 13.25 1.63
C LEU A 62 -5.76 13.42 1.08
N ILE A 63 -6.50 12.34 0.90
CA ILE A 63 -7.92 12.35 0.52
C ILE A 63 -8.71 13.17 1.55
N GLY A 64 -8.47 12.94 2.85
CA GLY A 64 -9.07 13.75 3.92
C GLY A 64 -8.83 15.25 3.71
N LYS A 65 -7.58 15.68 3.53
CA LYS A 65 -7.23 17.09 3.30
C LYS A 65 -7.84 17.68 2.03
N VAL A 66 -7.86 16.93 0.93
CA VAL A 66 -8.41 17.41 -0.35
C VAL A 66 -9.92 17.61 -0.25
N PHE A 67 -10.65 16.65 0.30
CA PHE A 67 -12.10 16.75 0.40
C PHE A 67 -12.59 17.72 1.48
N THR A 68 -11.85 17.94 2.57
CA THR A 68 -12.22 18.99 3.54
C THR A 68 -12.09 20.39 2.93
N ARG A 69 -11.19 20.56 1.95
CA ARG A 69 -11.00 21.82 1.24
C ARG A 69 -12.09 22.08 0.19
N SER A 70 -12.68 21.04 -0.40
CA SER A 70 -13.78 21.19 -1.37
C SER A 70 -15.13 21.53 -0.74
N ASP A 71 -15.30 21.29 0.56
CA ASP A 71 -16.54 21.62 1.29
C ASP A 71 -16.55 23.07 1.84
N GLN A 72 -15.48 23.84 1.60
CA GLN A 72 -15.32 25.25 2.03
C GLN A 72 -15.36 26.28 0.87
N GLU A 73 -15.55 25.82 -0.38
CA GLU A 73 -15.89 26.66 -1.54
C GLU A 73 -17.38 26.51 -1.88
#